data_AF-A0AAW2N3Y3-F1
#
_entry.id   AF-A0AAW2N3Y3-F1
#
_cell.length_a   1.000
_cell.length_b   1.000
_cell.length_c   1.000
_cell.angle_alpha   90.00
_cell.angle_beta   90.00
_cell.angle_gamma   90.00
#
_symmetry.space_group_name_H-M   'P 1'
#
loop_
_entity.id
_entity.type
_entity.pdbx_description
1 polymer ?
#
loop_
_entity_poly.entity_id
_entity_poly.type
_entity_poly.pdbx_seq_one_letter_code
_entity_poly.pdbx_strand_id
1 'polypeptide(L)'
;MTPANSTDSVNTIYMLNGSNFKSWKENLEIVLGMMDLDFALREDFPPALTDKSTSEQKREKEMWEKSNREDPPQYTVEDAEGLADRLALLLAD
;
A
#
# COMPACT_ATOMS: atom_id res chain seq x y z
N MET A 1 5.61 0.64 41.75
CA MET A 1 5.97 0.32 40.36
C MET A 1 4.67 0.33 39.58
N THR A 2 4.32 1.48 39.02
CA THR A 2 3.06 1.70 38.30
C THR A 2 3.25 1.20 36.87
N PRO A 3 2.37 0.36 36.31
CA PRO A 3 2.50 -0.03 34.91
C PRO A 3 2.26 1.22 34.06
N ALA A 4 3.22 1.55 33.19
CA ALA A 4 3.06 2.60 32.21
C ALA A 4 1.89 2.20 31.30
N ASN A 5 0.89 3.08 31.26
CA ASN A 5 -0.23 3.02 30.35
C ASN A 5 0.27 3.12 28.90
N SER A 6 0.21 2.03 28.15
CA SER A 6 0.63 1.93 26.75
C SER A 6 -0.34 2.61 25.75
N THR A 7 -1.00 3.71 26.11
CA THR A 7 -1.89 4.45 25.19
C THR A 7 -1.28 5.72 24.61
N ASP A 8 -0.11 6.16 25.07
CA ASP A 8 0.50 7.41 24.59
C ASP A 8 1.17 7.26 23.20
N SER A 9 1.34 6.03 22.70
CA SER A 9 2.02 5.75 21.43
C SER A 9 1.15 5.95 20.18
N VAL A 10 -0.18 6.02 20.31
CA VAL A 10 -1.08 6.11 19.15
C VAL A 10 -1.23 7.55 18.63
N ASN A 11 -0.87 8.58 19.41
CA ASN A 11 -1.23 9.97 19.10
C ASN A 11 -0.11 10.87 18.54
N THR A 12 1.10 10.37 18.25
CA THR A 12 2.16 11.26 17.74
C THR A 12 3.11 10.57 16.78
N ILE A 13 2.63 10.28 15.56
CA ILE A 13 3.58 10.21 14.44
C ILE A 13 4.11 11.63 14.26
N TYR A 14 5.32 11.89 14.77
CA TYR A 14 6.00 13.17 14.57
C TYR A 14 6.18 13.42 13.08
N MET A 15 6.02 14.66 12.62
CA MET A 15 6.31 15.00 11.22
C MET A 15 7.73 14.58 10.84
N LEU A 16 7.86 14.08 9.61
CA LEU A 16 9.15 13.76 9.02
C LEU A 16 10.03 15.01 8.98
N ASN A 17 11.28 14.86 9.42
CA ASN A 17 12.34 15.84 9.33
C ASN A 17 13.64 15.13 8.89
N GLY A 18 14.69 15.89 8.61
CA GLY A 18 15.94 15.36 8.08
C GLY A 18 16.68 14.36 8.98
N SER A 19 16.29 14.22 10.25
CA SER A 19 16.99 13.39 11.25
C SER A 19 16.18 12.21 11.79
N ASN A 20 14.85 12.20 11.60
CA ASN A 20 13.97 11.24 12.28
C ASN A 20 13.38 10.15 11.38
N PHE A 21 13.85 9.99 10.14
CA PHE A 21 13.27 9.06 9.15
C PHE A 21 13.07 7.65 9.70
N LYS A 22 14.06 7.09 10.41
CA LYS A 22 13.96 5.73 10.96
C LYS A 22 12.78 5.58 11.93
N SER A 23 12.72 6.43 12.96
CA SER A 23 11.65 6.39 13.96
C SER A 23 10.30 6.80 13.39
N TRP A 24 10.29 7.73 12.43
CA TRP A 24 9.08 8.12 11.71
C TRP A 24 8.49 6.94 10.93
N LYS A 25 9.33 6.22 10.17
CA LYS A 25 8.93 5.04 9.40
C LYS A 25 8.41 3.92 10.31
N GLU A 26 9.15 3.59 11.38
CA GLU A 26 8.75 2.56 12.33
C GLU A 26 7.39 2.87 12.98
N ASN A 27 7.17 4.12 13.40
CA ASN A 27 5.89 4.54 13.99
C ASN A 27 4.74 4.49 12.97
N LEU A 28 4.99 4.87 11.72
CA LEU A 28 4.01 4.76 10.65
C LEU A 28 3.62 3.32 10.37
N GLU A 29 4.59 2.42 10.24
CA GLU A 29 4.34 0.99 10.01
C GLU A 29 3.52 0.37 11.16
N ILE A 30 3.80 0.74 12.41
CA ILE A 30 3.02 0.29 13.58
C ILE A 30 1.57 0.78 13.50
N VAL A 31 1.34 2.07 13.24
CA VAL A 31 -0.01 2.64 13.18
C VAL A 31 -0.82 2.06 12.02
N LEU A 32 -0.20 1.93 10.84
CA LEU A 32 -0.85 1.32 9.68
C LEU A 32 -1.17 -0.16 9.89
N GLY A 33 -0.25 -0.91 10.53
CA GLY A 33 -0.50 -2.29 10.91
C GLY A 33 -1.60 -2.45 11.96
N MET A 34 -1.74 -1.51 12.90
CA MET A 34 -2.87 -1.50 13.86
C MET A 34 -4.22 -1.22 13.19
N MET A 35 -4.22 -0.56 12.03
CA MET A 35 -5.43 -0.21 11.27
C MET A 35 -5.73 -1.19 10.13
N ASP A 36 -4.93 -2.25 9.96
CA ASP A 36 -4.98 -3.16 8.81
C ASP A 36 -4.86 -2.42 7.44
N LEU A 37 -4.03 -1.37 7.39
CA LEU A 37 -3.80 -0.54 6.20
C LEU A 37 -2.39 -0.68 5.62
N ASP A 38 -1.59 -1.61 6.14
CA ASP A 38 -0.22 -1.84 5.69
C ASP A 38 -0.10 -2.94 4.64
N PHE A 39 -1.22 -3.53 4.18
CA PHE A 39 -1.21 -4.61 3.21
C PHE A 39 -0.50 -4.21 1.91
N ALA A 40 -0.81 -3.04 1.37
CA ALA A 40 -0.19 -2.53 0.15
C ALA A 40 1.27 -2.08 0.31
N LEU A 41 1.77 -1.96 1.55
CA LEU A 41 3.19 -1.69 1.82
C LEU A 41 4.03 -2.96 1.84
N ARG A 42 3.39 -4.12 2.05
CA ARG A 42 4.04 -5.44 2.15
C ARG A 42 3.91 -6.26 0.88
N GLU A 43 2.79 -6.11 0.20
CA GLU A 43 2.45 -6.85 -1.01
C GLU A 43 2.54 -5.95 -2.24
N ASP A 44 3.05 -6.52 -3.33
CA ASP A 44 3.09 -5.87 -4.63
C ASP A 44 1.68 -5.60 -5.18
N PHE A 45 1.57 -4.73 -6.20
CA PHE A 45 0.31 -4.47 -6.86
C PHE A 45 -0.33 -5.78 -7.35
N PRO A 46 -1.54 -6.13 -6.87
CA PRO A 46 -2.17 -7.38 -7.22
C PRO A 46 -2.54 -7.39 -8.70
N PRO A 47 -2.44 -8.54 -9.38
CA PRO A 47 -2.76 -8.64 -10.79
C PRO A 47 -4.22 -8.24 -11.08
N ALA A 48 -4.46 -7.76 -12.30
CA ALA A 48 -5.81 -7.42 -12.73
C ALA A 48 -6.75 -8.64 -12.61
N LEU A 49 -7.95 -8.40 -12.08
CA LEU A 49 -8.96 -9.44 -11.97
C LEU A 49 -9.52 -9.78 -13.36
N THR A 50 -9.80 -11.05 -13.57
CA THR A 50 -10.48 -11.58 -14.76
C THR A 50 -11.74 -12.33 -14.34
N ASP A 51 -12.58 -12.72 -15.30
CA ASP A 51 -13.77 -13.55 -15.03
C ASP A 51 -13.43 -14.89 -14.37
N LYS A 52 -12.19 -15.36 -14.53
CA LYS A 52 -11.68 -16.61 -13.95
C LYS A 52 -11.03 -16.40 -12.58
N SER A 53 -10.92 -15.17 -12.09
CA SER A 53 -10.27 -14.90 -10.80
C SER A 53 -11.02 -15.53 -9.65
N THR A 54 -10.25 -16.15 -8.75
CA THR A 54 -10.79 -16.80 -7.55
C THR A 54 -11.35 -15.77 -6.58
N SER A 55 -12.20 -16.20 -5.65
CA SER A 55 -12.67 -15.36 -4.56
C SER A 55 -11.53 -14.80 -3.72
N GLU A 56 -10.44 -15.55 -3.58
CA GLU A 56 -9.24 -15.15 -2.83
C GLU A 56 -8.49 -14.01 -3.54
N GLN A 57 -8.26 -14.12 -4.85
CA GLN A 57 -7.64 -13.05 -5.65
C GLN A 57 -8.46 -11.76 -5.62
N LYS A 58 -9.80 -11.88 -5.65
CA LYS A 58 -10.70 -10.72 -5.53
C LYS A 58 -10.58 -10.05 -4.16
N ARG A 59 -10.52 -10.86 -3.10
CA ARG A 59 -10.35 -10.37 -1.72
C ARG A 59 -8.98 -9.72 -1.51
N GLU A 60 -7.94 -10.31 -2.06
CA GLU A 60 -6.56 -9.77 -1.99
C GLU A 60 -6.48 -8.40 -2.66
N LYS A 61 -7.06 -8.25 -3.85
CA LYS A 61 -7.16 -6.95 -4.53
C LYS A 61 -7.94 -5.93 -3.71
N GLU A 62 -9.06 -6.31 -3.13
CA GLU A 62 -9.85 -5.43 -2.25
C GLU A 62 -9.06 -4.98 -1.01
N MET A 63 -8.33 -5.90 -0.36
CA MET A 63 -7.49 -5.58 0.80
C MET A 63 -6.34 -4.63 0.43
N TRP A 64 -5.75 -4.83 -0.75
CA TRP A 64 -4.72 -3.96 -1.29
C TRP A 64 -5.26 -2.56 -1.62
N GLU A 65 -6.38 -2.46 -2.34
CA GLU A 65 -7.01 -1.17 -2.69
C GLU A 65 -7.48 -0.40 -1.45
N LYS A 66 -8.00 -1.08 -0.43
CA LYS A 66 -8.38 -0.45 0.84
C LYS A 66 -7.18 0.11 1.59
N SER A 67 -6.05 -0.61 1.54
CA SER A 67 -4.79 -0.19 2.17
C SER A 67 -4.09 0.91 1.39
N ASN A 68 -4.20 0.89 0.06
CA ASN A 68 -3.67 1.90 -0.84
C ASN A 68 -4.80 2.86 -1.27
N ARG A 69 -5.13 3.81 -0.40
CA ARG A 69 -6.19 4.82 -0.65
C ARG A 69 -5.83 5.87 -1.71
N GLU A 70 -4.69 5.71 -2.39
CA GLU A 70 -4.41 6.42 -3.63
C GLU A 70 -5.33 5.85 -4.72
N ASP A 71 -6.03 6.73 -5.44
CA ASP A 71 -6.91 6.37 -6.55
C ASP A 71 -6.16 5.40 -7.47
N PRO A 72 -6.52 4.10 -7.51
CA PRO A 72 -5.73 3.13 -8.27
C PRO A 72 -5.75 3.59 -9.73
N PRO A 73 -4.60 3.56 -10.44
CA PRO A 73 -4.61 3.93 -11.84
C PRO A 73 -5.63 3.06 -12.55
N GLN A 74 -6.66 3.70 -13.13
CA GLN A 74 -7.73 3.05 -13.88
C GLN A 74 -7.15 2.50 -15.19
N TYR A 75 -6.29 1.49 -15.11
CA TYR A 75 -5.95 0.68 -16.26
C TYR A 75 -6.99 -0.44 -16.32
N THR A 76 -7.92 -0.27 -17.25
CA THR A 76 -8.85 -1.33 -17.62
C THR A 76 -8.12 -2.34 -18.50
N VAL A 77 -8.64 -3.55 -18.59
CA VAL A 77 -8.01 -4.66 -19.32
C VAL A 77 -7.84 -4.36 -20.83
N GLU A 78 -8.52 -3.32 -21.33
CA GLU A 78 -8.37 -2.79 -22.70
C GLU A 78 -7.07 -1.98 -22.89
N ASP A 79 -6.43 -1.53 -21.81
CA ASP A 79 -5.21 -0.71 -21.83
C ASP A 79 -3.91 -1.54 -21.80
N ALA A 80 -3.99 -2.88 -21.75
CA ALA A 80 -2.83 -3.75 -21.69
C ALA A 80 -1.94 -3.65 -22.94
N GLU A 81 -2.53 -3.41 -24.12
CA GLU A 81 -1.76 -3.08 -25.34
C GLU A 81 -1.07 -1.72 -25.21
N GLY A 82 -1.75 -0.73 -24.61
CA GLY A 82 -1.17 0.59 -24.34
C GLY A 82 -0.04 0.55 -23.32
N LEU A 83 -0.07 -0.37 -22.35
CA LEU A 83 1.00 -0.58 -21.38
C LEU A 83 2.24 -1.19 -22.04
N ALA A 84 2.06 -2.15 -22.97
CA ALA A 84 3.16 -2.73 -23.74
C ALA A 84 3.83 -1.68 -24.62
N ASP A 85 3.05 -0.83 -25.30
CA ASP A 85 3.57 0.28 -26.12
C ASP A 85 4.28 1.34 -25.26
N ARG A 86 3.76 1.64 -24.07
CA ARG A 86 4.38 2.62 -23.16
C ARG A 86 5.63 2.09 -22.47
N LEU A 87 5.68 0.80 -22.14
CA LEU A 87 6.89 0.13 -21.64
C LEU A 87 7.94 0.03 -22.75
N ALA A 88 7.54 -0.23 -24.00
CA ALA A 88 8.45 -0.19 -25.15
C ALA A 88 9.02 1.22 -25.38
N LEU A 89 8.22 2.27 -25.16
CA LEU A 89 8.68 3.66 -25.25
C LEU A 89 9.59 4.07 -24.08
N LEU A 90 9.36 3.56 -22.87
CA LEU A 90 10.21 3.83 -21.69
C LEU A 90 11.55 3.10 -21.72
N LEU A 91 11.63 2.00 -22.48
CA LEU A 91 12.84 1.21 -22.72
C LEU A 91 13.58 1.63 -23.99
N ALA A 92 13.01 2.57 -24.76
CA ALA A 92 13.60 3.15 -25.95
C ALA A 92 14.14 4.57 -25.68
N ASP A 93 15.12 4.67 -24.79
CA ASP A 93 16.27 5.61 -24.84
C ASP A 93 17.29 5.23 -23.75
#